data_AF-A0A6H9HT88-F1
#
_entry.id   AF-A0A6H9HT88-F1
#
_cell.length_a   1.000
_cell.length_b   1.000
_cell.length_c   1.000
_cell.angle_alpha   90.00
_cell.angle_beta   90.00
_cell.angle_gamma   90.00
#
_symmetry.space_group_name_H-M   'P 1'
#
loop_
_entity.id
_entity.type
_entity.pdbx_description
1 polymer ?
#
loop_
_entity_poly.entity_id
_entity_poly.type
_entity_poly.pdbx_seq_one_letter_code
_entity_poly.pdbx_strand_id
1 'polypeptide(L)' 'MSVSAGRRVVLVRPAGVPAVDGLVEALREAGAQVRELELAPSGDFAALLDALEEGFMPVVLKAPAAG' A
#
# COMPACT_ATOMS: atom_id res chain seq x y z
N MET A 1 -17.32 19.52 -10.80
CA MET A 1 -16.12 18.67 -10.73
C MET A 1 -16.41 17.58 -9.72
N SER A 2 -16.54 16.31 -10.14
CA SER A 2 -16.61 15.21 -9.17
C SER A 2 -15.25 15.11 -8.51
N VAL A 3 -15.17 15.55 -7.26
CA VAL A 3 -14.09 15.17 -6.35
C VAL A 3 -14.14 13.65 -6.29
N SER A 4 -13.27 12.97 -7.04
CA SER A 4 -12.97 11.57 -6.75
C SER A 4 -12.61 11.54 -5.28
N ALA A 5 -13.43 10.92 -4.43
CA ALA A 5 -13.10 10.74 -3.02
C ALA A 5 -11.65 10.27 -2.95
N GLY A 6 -10.80 11.00 -2.21
CA GLY A 6 -9.36 10.74 -2.15
C GLY A 6 -9.15 9.25 -1.87
N ARG A 7 -8.52 8.55 -2.82
CA ARG A 7 -8.42 7.08 -2.75
C ARG A 7 -7.56 6.72 -1.55
N ARG A 8 -8.10 5.94 -0.61
CA ARG A 8 -7.34 5.38 0.51
C ARG A 8 -6.66 4.10 0.03
N VAL A 9 -5.33 4.05 0.10
CA VAL A 9 -4.51 2.93 -0.38
C VAL A 9 -3.59 2.46 0.74
N VAL A 10 -3.63 1.17 1.04
CA VAL A 10 -2.61 0.53 1.87
C VAL A 10 -1.70 -0.29 0.95
N LEU A 11 -0.47 0.18 0.78
CA LEU A 11 0.58 -0.55 0.08
C LEU A 11 1.07 -1.66 1.00
N VAL A 12 0.94 -2.88 0.53
CA VAL A 12 1.32 -4.08 1.25
C VAL A 12 2.59 -4.62 0.60
N ARG A 13 3.71 -4.50 1.30
CA ARG A 13 5.02 -4.96 0.85
C ARG A 13 5.34 -6.29 1.55
N PRO A 14 5.37 -7.42 0.83
CA PRO A 14 5.83 -8.68 1.41
C PRO A 14 7.30 -8.55 1.83
N ALA A 15 7.69 -9.18 2.94
CA ALA A 15 9.09 -9.22 3.36
C ALA A 15 10.00 -9.76 2.24
N GLY A 16 11.13 -9.09 2.01
CA GLY A 16 12.07 -9.41 0.94
C GLY A 16 11.70 -8.84 -0.44
N VAL A 17 10.53 -8.19 -0.58
CA VAL A 17 10.21 -7.39 -1.77
C VAL A 17 10.74 -5.97 -1.54
N PRO A 18 11.59 -5.43 -2.44
CA PRO A 18 12.07 -4.06 -2.30
C PRO A 18 10.91 -3.06 -2.42
N ALA A 19 11.04 -1.94 -1.72
CA ALA A 19 10.17 -0.80 -1.93
C ALA A 19 10.28 -0.31 -3.40
N VAL A 20 9.21 0.29 -3.90
CA VAL A 20 9.24 0.99 -5.20
C VAL A 20 9.49 2.46 -4.91
N ASP A 21 10.70 2.92 -5.22
CA ASP A 21 11.11 4.30 -4.98
C ASP A 21 10.13 5.30 -5.64
N GLY A 22 9.68 6.28 -4.86
CA GLY A 22 8.77 7.34 -5.32
C GLY A 22 7.30 6.94 -5.50
N LEU A 23 6.93 5.66 -5.30
CA LEU A 23 5.54 5.23 -5.45
C LEU A 23 4.59 5.89 -4.45
N VAL A 24 5.02 6.01 -3.19
CA VAL A 24 4.21 6.64 -2.13
C VAL A 24 3.98 8.12 -2.45
N GLU A 25 5.03 8.82 -2.87
CA GLU A 25 5.01 10.23 -3.26
C GLU A 25 4.09 10.43 -4.46
N ALA A 26 4.25 9.64 -5.52
CA ALA A 26 3.42 9.73 -6.72
C ALA A 26 1.92 9.50 -6.42
N LEU A 27 1.60 8.55 -5.54
CA LEU A 27 0.21 8.30 -5.13
C LEU A 27 -0.36 9.47 -4.30
N ARG A 28 0.44 10.04 -3.40
CA ARG A 28 0.04 11.23 -2.63
C ARG A 28 -0.17 12.45 -3.52
N GLU A 29 0.72 12.68 -4.49
CA GLU A 29 0.57 13.73 -5.51
C GLU A 29 -0.69 13.53 -6.36
N ALA A 30 -1.08 12.28 -6.63
CA ALA A 30 -2.34 11.93 -7.27
C ALA A 30 -3.59 12.10 -6.35
N GLY A 31 -3.42 12.60 -5.12
CA GLY A 31 -4.48 12.86 -4.16
C GLY A 31 -4.91 11.66 -3.32
N ALA A 32 -4.10 10.59 -3.27
CA ALA A 32 -4.36 9.43 -2.44
C ALA A 32 -3.91 9.62 -0.98
N GLN A 33 -4.64 9.01 -0.05
CA GLN A 33 -4.15 8.78 1.32
C GLN A 33 -3.44 7.43 1.33
N VAL A 34 -2.15 7.41 1.67
CA VAL A 34 -1.30 6.23 1.52
C VAL A 34 -0.72 5.79 2.86
N ARG A 35 -0.93 4.52 3.21
CA ARG A 35 -0.21 3.78 4.25
C ARG A 35 0.70 2.74 3.59
N GLU A 36 1.87 2.50 4.17
CA GLU A 36 2.75 1.42 3.74
C GLU A 36 2.94 0.45 4.91
N LEU A 37 2.74 -0.84 4.64
CA LEU A 37 2.90 -1.92 5.61
C LEU A 37 3.83 -2.97 5.03
N GLU A 38 4.79 -3.41 5.82
CA GLU A 38 5.58 -4.59 5.52
C GLU A 38 4.96 -5.81 6.19
N LEU A 39 4.63 -6.84 5.41
CA LEU A 39 4.14 -8.10 5.94
C LEU A 39 5.32 -9.01 6.24
N ALA A 40 5.59 -9.18 7.53
CA ALA A 40 6.60 -10.11 8.01
C ALA A 40 6.22 -11.57 7.68
N PRO A 41 7.21 -12.47 7.51
CA PRO A 41 6.97 -13.90 7.25
C PRO A 41 6.20 -14.59 8.38
N SER A 42 6.26 -14.04 9.59
CA SER A 42 5.56 -14.53 10.79
C SER A 42 4.05 -14.26 10.77
N GLY A 43 3.52 -13.53 9.79
CA GLY A 43 2.07 -13.39 9.59
C GLY A 43 1.34 -12.49 10.58
N ASP A 44 1.96 -11.41 11.05
CA ASP A 44 1.20 -10.36 11.75
C ASP A 44 0.45 -9.51 10.72
N PHE A 45 -0.88 -9.57 10.78
CA PHE A 45 -1.78 -8.88 9.87
C PHE A 45 -2.60 -7.78 10.57
N ALA A 46 -2.38 -7.51 11.87
CA ALA A 46 -3.23 -6.61 12.64
C ALA A 46 -3.34 -5.23 11.98
N ALA A 47 -2.19 -4.62 11.66
CA ALA A 47 -2.14 -3.31 11.00
C ALA A 47 -2.79 -3.31 9.60
N LEU A 48 -2.76 -4.44 8.89
CA LEU A 48 -3.44 -4.58 7.60
C LEU A 48 -4.96 -4.64 7.80
N LEU A 49 -5.44 -5.46 8.74
CA LEU A 49 -6.86 -5.59 9.04
C LEU A 49 -7.44 -4.26 9.52
N ASP A 50 -6.74 -3.54 10.41
CA ASP A 50 -7.13 -2.19 10.85
C ASP A 50 -7.27 -1.23 9.66
N ALA A 51 -6.32 -1.25 8.72
CA ALA A 51 -6.39 -0.42 7.52
C ALA A 51 -7.60 -0.79 6.62
N LEU A 52 -7.92 -2.08 6.50
CA LEU A 52 -9.10 -2.52 5.75
C LEU A 52 -10.41 -2.05 6.41
N GLU A 53 -10.51 -2.14 7.74
CA GLU A 53 -11.66 -1.64 8.52
C GLU A 53 -11.83 -0.12 8.36
N GLU A 54 -10.72 0.62 8.26
CA GLU A 54 -10.71 2.05 7.99
C GLU A 54 -11.00 2.42 6.50
N GLY A 55 -11.22 1.42 5.65
CA GLY A 55 -11.61 1.59 4.25
C GLY A 55 -10.44 1.85 3.30
N PHE A 56 -9.22 1.45 3.66
CA PHE A 56 -8.10 1.46 2.72
C PHE A 56 -8.19 0.28 1.74
N MET A 57 -7.97 0.55 0.46
CA MET A 57 -7.86 -0.48 -0.57
C MET A 57 -6.46 -1.12 -0.52
N PRO A 58 -6.33 -2.45 -0.36
CA PRO A 58 -5.04 -3.11 -0.33
C PRO A 58 -4.44 -3.21 -1.73
N VAL A 59 -3.16 -2.83 -1.86
CA VAL A 59 -2.36 -2.99 -3.07
C VAL A 59 -1.10 -3.74 -2.71
N VAL A 60 -1.01 -5.00 -3.14
CA VAL A 60 0.14 -5.86 -2.82
C VAL A 60 1.24 -5.65 -3.85
N LEU A 61 2.43 -5.28 -3.38
CA LEU A 61 3.61 -5.13 -4.22
C LEU A 61 4.16 -6.51 -4.59
N LYS A 62 4.59 -6.64 -5.84
CA LYS A 62 5.27 -7.83 -6.35
C LYS A 62 6.74 -7.50 -6.55
N ALA A 63 7.60 -8.47 -6.27
CA ALA A 63 8.98 -8.39 -6.71
C ALA A 63 9.01 -8.17 -8.23
N PRO A 64 9.95 -7.35 -8.76
CA PRO A 64 10.22 -7.30 -10.18
C PRO A 64 10.47 -8.72 -10.69
N ALA A 65 9.90 -9.08 -11.85
CA ALA A 65 10.27 -10.34 -12.48
C ALA A 65 11.79 -10.33 -12.73
N ALA A 66 12.48 -11.40 -12.36
CA ALA A 66 13.88 -11.55 -12.74
C ALA A 66 13.92 -11.60 -14.28
N GLY A 67 14.60 -10.62 -14.88
CA GLY A 67 14.79 -10.53 -16.32
C GLY A 67 15.70 -11.62 -16.87
#